data_AF-A0A7K1XZY7-F1
#
_entry.id   AF-A0A7K1XZY7-F1
#
_cell.length_a   1.000
_cell.length_b   1.000
_cell.length_c   1.000
_cell.angle_alpha   90.00
_cell.angle_beta   90.00
_cell.angle_gamma   90.00
#
_symmetry.space_group_name_H-M   'P 1'
#
loop_
_entity.id
_entity.type
_entity.pdbx_description
1 polymer ?
#
loop_
_entity_poly.entity_id
_entity_poly.type
_entity_poly.pdbx_seq_one_letter_code
_entity_poly.pdbx_strand_id
1 'polypeptide(L)'
;MARLRLLTLIAVVFAAIIFMAKNQQSTTTAGEGLLVDKDWLTTNAHPITPAKDIRPADQTFLTYPEWFLVFSPAEQADYFTSHTSTSFPYMTHVSQLWEGYRVVYDQVKDNYKFNTGYHVMIMVIGVSTTVEYFIKSVYETVIGRITDKSTGSVITAEDRFNANYMRRYVNFIEDTPWYEYSFSTDLKRLWKLPLFSGSSLFRKLERRYYLTTELLVKGGYGWLIKQATKSAYDAALLNTAVVVDHFPRDAARNNGFGKVRLLPDSLVLIDLPRYADFSVFAGKLAELGADFKEVAGNRSAIMLTVLSSEPMKSGADYNVLFNQPIVTQPGVQRVAIAVKVSSLATVLRELHRRRIRVEHIYDY
;
A
#
# COMPACT_ATOMS: atom_id res chain seq x y z
N MET A 1 -30.84 -12.04 35.78
CA MET A 1 -30.37 -11.11 34.73
C MET A 1 -28.85 -10.97 34.63
N ALA A 2 -28.10 -10.81 35.73
CA ALA A 2 -26.62 -10.70 35.67
C ALA A 2 -25.92 -11.91 35.03
N ARG A 3 -26.37 -13.13 35.35
CA ARG A 3 -25.85 -14.37 34.75
C ARG A 3 -26.06 -14.45 33.23
N LEU A 4 -27.21 -13.96 32.74
CA LEU A 4 -27.50 -13.91 31.30
C LEU A 4 -26.60 -12.90 30.58
N ARG A 5 -26.42 -11.70 31.16
CA ARG A 5 -25.52 -10.67 30.63
C ARG A 5 -24.05 -11.13 30.59
N LEU A 6 -23.60 -11.83 31.64
CA LEU A 6 -22.26 -12.42 31.69
C LEU A 6 -22.08 -13.50 30.61
N LEU A 7 -23.07 -14.37 30.44
CA LEU A 7 -23.02 -15.43 29.43
C LEU A 7 -23.07 -14.87 28.00
N THR A 8 -23.83 -13.81 27.77
CA THR A 8 -23.81 -13.05 26.50
C THR A 8 -22.46 -12.39 26.26
N LEU A 9 -21.86 -11.76 27.26
CA LEU A 9 -20.53 -11.15 27.12
C LEU A 9 -19.47 -12.22 26.80
N ILE A 10 -19.48 -13.35 27.52
CA ILE A 10 -18.57 -14.47 27.27
C ILE A 10 -18.77 -15.00 25.84
N ALA A 11 -20.01 -15.19 25.39
CA ALA A 11 -20.30 -15.65 24.03
C ALA A 11 -19.83 -14.66 22.95
N VAL A 12 -20.03 -13.35 23.18
CA VAL A 12 -19.54 -12.29 22.27
C VAL A 12 -18.02 -12.26 22.23
N VAL A 13 -17.35 -12.37 23.37
CA VAL A 13 -15.89 -12.40 23.46
C VAL A 13 -15.34 -13.66 22.79
N PHE A 14 -15.93 -14.84 23.04
CA PHE A 14 -15.54 -16.07 22.35
C PHE A 14 -15.78 -16.00 20.84
N ALA A 15 -16.91 -15.43 20.40
CA ALA A 15 -17.17 -15.22 18.99
C ALA A 15 -16.15 -14.26 18.35
N ALA A 16 -15.79 -13.17 19.04
CA ALA A 16 -14.76 -12.23 18.59
C ALA A 16 -13.37 -12.90 18.55
N ILE A 17 -13.02 -13.72 19.54
CA ILE A 17 -11.77 -14.48 19.58
C ILE A 17 -11.73 -15.51 18.45
N ILE A 18 -12.78 -16.30 18.25
CA ILE A 18 -12.84 -17.28 17.15
C ILE A 18 -12.77 -16.58 15.79
N PHE A 19 -13.45 -15.45 15.64
CA PHE A 19 -13.42 -14.63 14.43
C PHE A 19 -12.01 -14.09 14.14
N MET A 20 -11.30 -13.62 15.17
CA MET A 20 -9.91 -13.18 15.06
C MET A 20 -8.93 -14.35 14.86
N ALA A 21 -9.17 -15.50 15.51
CA ALA A 21 -8.31 -16.68 15.48
C ALA A 21 -8.45 -17.52 14.20
N LYS A 22 -9.56 -17.36 13.46
CA LYS A 22 -9.71 -17.95 12.12
C LYS A 22 -8.80 -17.28 11.08
N ASN A 23 -8.13 -16.18 11.44
CA ASN A 23 -7.14 -15.54 10.59
C ASN A 23 -5.85 -16.36 10.64
N GLN A 24 -5.63 -17.14 9.58
CA GLN A 24 -4.37 -17.84 9.37
C GLN A 24 -3.26 -16.83 9.10
N GLN A 25 -2.02 -17.21 9.42
CA GLN A 25 -0.83 -16.45 9.04
C GLN A 25 -0.88 -16.15 7.54
N SER A 26 -0.88 -14.86 7.19
CA SER A 26 -1.04 -14.40 5.82
C SER A 26 0.25 -13.84 5.22
N THR A 27 1.33 -13.86 6.02
CA THR A 27 2.68 -13.44 5.66
C THR A 27 3.68 -14.52 6.05
N THR A 28 4.37 -15.07 5.07
CA THR A 28 5.44 -16.05 5.28
C THR A 28 6.79 -15.35 5.18
N THR A 29 7.55 -15.31 6.28
CA THR A 29 8.91 -14.75 6.29
C THR A 29 9.86 -15.68 5.53
N ALA A 30 10.85 -15.12 4.84
CA ALA A 30 11.84 -15.93 4.11
C ALA A 30 12.86 -16.59 5.06
N GLY A 31 12.98 -16.10 6.28
CA GLY A 31 13.81 -16.65 7.35
C GLY A 31 13.53 -15.98 8.68
N GLU A 32 14.41 -16.20 9.66
CA GLU A 32 14.36 -15.60 10.99
C GLU A 32 15.37 -14.46 11.12
N GLY A 33 15.01 -13.42 11.88
CA GLY A 33 15.90 -12.32 12.22
C GLY A 33 16.19 -11.36 11.05
N LEU A 34 17.45 -10.92 10.97
CA LEU A 34 17.90 -9.97 9.96
C LEU A 34 18.22 -10.71 8.65
N LEU A 35 17.42 -10.42 7.62
CA LEU A 35 17.53 -11.00 6.28
C LEU A 35 18.24 -10.07 5.30
N VAL A 36 18.23 -8.76 5.57
CA VAL A 36 18.99 -7.79 4.79
C VAL A 36 20.44 -7.86 5.21
N ASP A 37 21.36 -7.88 4.25
CA ASP A 37 22.79 -7.85 4.55
C ASP A 37 23.12 -6.59 5.38
N LYS A 38 23.81 -6.78 6.49
CA LYS A 38 24.11 -5.69 7.44
C LYS A 38 24.89 -4.54 6.79
N ASP A 39 25.77 -4.86 5.84
CA ASP A 39 26.55 -3.88 5.08
C ASP A 39 25.70 -3.05 4.11
N TRP A 40 24.45 -3.43 3.87
CA TRP A 40 23.50 -2.62 3.13
C TRP A 40 22.76 -1.65 4.05
N LEU A 41 22.81 -1.82 5.37
CA LEU A 41 22.08 -0.99 6.33
C LEU A 41 22.91 0.19 6.88
N THR A 42 23.78 0.76 6.06
CA THR A 42 24.66 1.86 6.44
C THR A 42 24.13 3.21 5.97
N THR A 43 24.08 4.20 6.86
CA THR A 43 23.76 5.59 6.50
C THR A 43 24.87 6.19 5.63
N ASN A 44 24.49 6.86 4.53
CA ASN A 44 25.44 7.57 3.69
C ASN A 44 25.98 8.82 4.40
N ALA A 45 27.27 8.85 4.71
CA ALA A 45 27.90 9.97 5.41
C ALA A 45 28.11 11.21 4.52
N HIS A 46 28.22 11.03 3.21
CA HIS A 46 28.52 12.10 2.24
C HIS A 46 27.58 12.02 1.03
N PRO A 47 26.28 12.30 1.21
CA PRO A 47 25.31 12.32 0.13
C PRO A 47 25.59 13.47 -0.86
N ILE A 48 25.43 13.16 -2.14
CA ILE A 48 25.47 14.11 -3.24
C ILE A 48 24.11 14.81 -3.36
N THR A 49 23.03 14.09 -3.05
CA THR A 49 21.67 14.63 -2.98
C THR A 49 21.60 15.88 -2.06
N PRO A 50 20.92 16.97 -2.48
CA PRO A 50 20.77 18.16 -1.65
C PRO A 50 20.14 17.87 -0.29
N ALA A 51 20.59 18.56 0.76
CA ALA A 51 20.19 18.27 2.15
C ALA A 51 18.68 18.22 2.40
N LYS A 52 17.90 19.07 1.71
CA LYS A 52 16.44 19.11 1.81
C LYS A 52 15.72 17.90 1.20
N ASP A 53 16.40 17.15 0.34
CA ASP A 53 15.87 16.01 -0.42
C ASP A 53 16.39 14.67 0.14
N ILE A 54 17.21 14.70 1.20
CA ILE A 54 17.71 13.51 1.89
C ILE A 54 16.61 12.96 2.81
N ARG A 55 16.43 11.65 2.81
CA ARG A 55 15.51 10.97 3.74
C ARG A 55 16.22 9.88 4.54
N PRO A 56 15.77 9.61 5.78
CA PRO A 56 16.29 8.51 6.59
C PRO A 56 16.18 7.16 5.88
N ALA A 57 17.26 6.36 5.97
CA ALA A 57 17.38 5.09 5.26
C ALA A 57 16.39 4.01 5.71
N ASP A 58 15.90 4.07 6.95
CA ASP A 58 14.90 3.15 7.50
C ASP A 58 13.54 3.32 6.81
N GLN A 59 13.25 4.49 6.23
CA GLN A 59 11.93 4.78 5.66
C GLN A 59 11.59 3.85 4.49
N THR A 60 12.55 3.41 3.67
CA THR A 60 12.28 2.43 2.59
C THR A 60 11.57 1.17 3.09
N PHE A 61 11.83 0.74 4.32
CA PHE A 61 11.15 -0.38 4.95
C PHE A 61 9.87 0.07 5.66
N LEU A 62 9.93 1.19 6.38
CA LEU A 62 8.81 1.69 7.18
C LEU A 62 7.65 2.24 6.34
N THR A 63 7.84 2.62 5.07
CA THR A 63 6.74 3.04 4.18
C THR A 63 5.90 1.86 3.69
N TYR A 64 6.35 0.61 3.88
CA TYR A 64 5.58 -0.57 3.47
C TYR A 64 4.13 -0.58 3.97
N PRO A 65 3.85 -0.37 5.28
CA PRO A 65 2.50 -0.38 5.81
C PRO A 65 1.63 0.77 5.27
N GLU A 66 2.21 1.92 4.90
CA GLU A 66 1.46 3.00 4.24
C GLU A 66 0.98 2.59 2.86
N TRP A 67 1.88 2.01 2.06
CA TRP A 67 1.53 1.52 0.72
C TRP A 67 0.61 0.32 0.74
N PHE A 68 0.65 -0.48 1.80
CA PHE A 68 -0.36 -1.52 1.98
C PHE A 68 -1.78 -0.93 2.06
N LEU A 69 -1.94 0.32 2.51
CA LEU A 69 -3.22 1.06 2.47
C LEU A 69 -3.57 1.61 1.08
N VAL A 70 -2.70 1.45 0.08
CA VAL A 70 -3.01 1.63 -1.35
C VAL A 70 -3.30 0.27 -1.98
N PHE A 71 -2.48 -0.74 -1.69
CA PHE A 71 -2.63 -2.09 -2.25
C PHE A 71 -3.93 -2.76 -1.82
N SER A 72 -4.32 -2.63 -0.55
CA SER A 72 -5.55 -3.26 -0.04
C SER A 72 -6.82 -2.66 -0.68
N PRO A 73 -6.97 -1.33 -0.82
CA PRO A 73 -8.00 -0.73 -1.68
C PRO A 73 -7.91 -1.13 -3.15
N ALA A 74 -6.72 -1.29 -3.72
CA ALA A 74 -6.55 -1.74 -5.10
C ALA A 74 -7.12 -3.17 -5.30
N GLU A 75 -6.83 -4.08 -4.38
CA GLU A 75 -7.41 -5.43 -4.37
C GLU A 75 -8.95 -5.39 -4.22
N GLN A 76 -9.49 -4.48 -3.40
CA GLN A 76 -10.95 -4.25 -3.35
C GLN A 76 -11.49 -3.76 -4.69
N ALA A 77 -10.83 -2.78 -5.33
CA ALA A 77 -11.26 -2.22 -6.59
C ALA A 77 -11.25 -3.24 -7.74
N ASP A 78 -10.31 -4.19 -7.73
CA ASP A 78 -10.25 -5.31 -8.65
C ASP A 78 -11.35 -6.35 -8.32
N TYR A 79 -11.42 -6.79 -7.05
CA TYR A 79 -12.34 -7.83 -6.61
C TYR A 79 -13.82 -7.42 -6.79
N PHE A 80 -14.15 -6.16 -6.50
CA PHE A 80 -15.52 -5.65 -6.55
C PHE A 80 -16.09 -5.56 -7.96
N THR A 81 -15.28 -5.73 -9.01
CA THR A 81 -15.76 -5.76 -10.39
C THR A 81 -16.63 -6.99 -10.69
N SER A 82 -16.33 -8.10 -10.03
CA SER A 82 -16.96 -9.41 -10.26
C SER A 82 -17.61 -9.98 -9.01
N HIS A 83 -17.14 -9.56 -7.84
CA HIS A 83 -17.64 -10.00 -6.54
C HIS A 83 -18.21 -8.84 -5.72
N THR A 84 -19.06 -9.11 -4.74
CA THR A 84 -19.52 -8.07 -3.82
C THR A 84 -18.51 -7.84 -2.70
N SER A 85 -18.63 -6.70 -2.02
CA SER A 85 -17.87 -6.43 -0.80
C SER A 85 -18.17 -7.39 0.34
N THR A 86 -19.23 -8.21 0.22
CA THR A 86 -19.68 -9.14 1.26
C THR A 86 -18.74 -10.35 1.39
N SER A 87 -18.09 -10.79 0.32
CA SER A 87 -17.14 -11.92 0.34
C SER A 87 -15.68 -11.52 0.45
N PHE A 88 -15.37 -10.22 0.59
CA PHE A 88 -14.00 -9.73 0.64
C PHE A 88 -13.29 -10.06 1.97
N PRO A 89 -12.03 -10.52 1.95
CA PRO A 89 -11.33 -11.03 3.14
C PRO A 89 -10.68 -9.92 3.99
N TYR A 90 -11.46 -8.95 4.47
CA TYR A 90 -10.95 -7.77 5.22
C TYR A 90 -9.98 -8.11 6.34
N MET A 91 -10.29 -9.11 7.19
CA MET A 91 -9.42 -9.45 8.31
C MET A 91 -8.07 -10.01 7.86
N THR A 92 -8.01 -10.70 6.73
CA THR A 92 -6.73 -11.18 6.18
C THR A 92 -5.82 -10.02 5.79
N HIS A 93 -6.38 -8.94 5.22
CA HIS A 93 -5.63 -7.71 4.97
C HIS A 93 -5.14 -7.04 6.26
N VAL A 94 -5.93 -7.05 7.34
CA VAL A 94 -5.48 -6.58 8.66
C VAL A 94 -4.27 -7.38 9.14
N SER A 95 -4.29 -8.71 9.02
CA SER A 95 -3.12 -9.53 9.36
C SER A 95 -1.92 -9.22 8.47
N GLN A 96 -2.11 -9.11 7.16
CA GLN A 96 -1.02 -8.80 6.22
C GLN A 96 -0.36 -7.45 6.51
N LEU A 97 -1.15 -6.45 6.92
CA LEU A 97 -0.63 -5.14 7.32
C LEU A 97 0.31 -5.26 8.53
N TRP A 98 -0.17 -5.87 9.63
CA TRP A 98 0.59 -5.96 10.88
C TRP A 98 1.76 -6.94 10.82
N GLU A 99 1.57 -8.09 10.17
CA GLU A 99 2.63 -9.07 9.96
C GLU A 99 3.72 -8.51 9.05
N GLY A 100 3.35 -7.82 7.96
CA GLY A 100 4.31 -7.13 7.10
C GLY A 100 5.08 -6.04 7.86
N TYR A 101 4.39 -5.20 8.64
CA TYR A 101 5.03 -4.21 9.51
C TYR A 101 6.03 -4.82 10.49
N ARG A 102 5.67 -5.94 11.13
CA ARG A 102 6.59 -6.68 12.02
C ARG A 102 7.86 -7.10 11.29
N VAL A 103 7.73 -7.68 10.10
CA VAL A 103 8.88 -8.18 9.33
C VAL A 103 9.79 -7.03 8.91
N VAL A 104 9.24 -5.94 8.36
CA VAL A 104 10.06 -4.80 7.91
C VAL A 104 10.71 -4.08 9.08
N TYR A 105 10.03 -3.97 10.22
CA TYR A 105 10.63 -3.42 11.45
C TYR A 105 11.80 -4.26 11.95
N ASP A 106 11.66 -5.59 11.91
CA ASP A 106 12.74 -6.51 12.29
C ASP A 106 14.01 -6.35 11.41
N GLN A 107 13.88 -5.80 10.19
CA GLN A 107 15.03 -5.54 9.31
C GLN A 107 15.76 -4.24 9.65
N VAL A 108 15.10 -3.26 10.27
CA VAL A 108 15.66 -1.93 10.53
C VAL A 108 15.99 -1.69 12.00
N LYS A 109 15.36 -2.43 12.93
CA LYS A 109 15.63 -2.31 14.36
C LYS A 109 17.12 -2.55 14.64
N ASP A 110 17.66 -1.81 15.59
CA ASP A 110 19.06 -1.83 16.02
C ASP A 110 20.11 -1.40 14.97
N ASN A 111 19.72 -1.21 13.69
CA ASN A 111 20.61 -0.74 12.62
C ASN A 111 20.46 0.76 12.34
N TYR A 112 19.30 1.35 12.66
CA TYR A 112 19.03 2.78 12.52
C TYR A 112 18.51 3.40 13.83
N LYS A 113 18.61 4.73 13.93
CA LYS A 113 17.97 5.47 15.04
C LYS A 113 16.46 5.29 14.94
N PHE A 114 15.82 4.97 16.07
CA PHE A 114 14.38 4.79 16.13
C PHE A 114 13.61 6.04 15.64
N ASN A 115 12.79 5.86 14.61
CA ASN A 115 12.05 6.91 13.96
C ASN A 115 10.64 7.05 14.54
N THR A 116 10.56 7.66 15.73
CA THR A 116 9.32 7.77 16.51
C THR A 116 8.16 8.35 15.71
N GLY A 117 8.41 9.40 14.92
CA GLY A 117 7.36 10.06 14.14
C GLY A 117 6.70 9.08 13.14
N TYR A 118 7.51 8.31 12.44
CA TYR A 118 7.04 7.34 11.46
C TYR A 118 6.32 6.16 12.12
N HIS A 119 6.84 5.64 13.23
CA HIS A 119 6.17 4.58 13.99
C HIS A 119 4.82 5.02 14.56
N VAL A 120 4.71 6.26 15.07
CA VAL A 120 3.43 6.82 15.53
C VAL A 120 2.45 6.94 14.36
N MET A 121 2.90 7.42 13.20
CA MET A 121 2.08 7.51 12.00
C MET A 121 1.57 6.12 11.56
N ILE A 122 2.46 5.12 11.48
CA ILE A 122 2.09 3.72 11.17
C ILE A 122 1.03 3.21 12.16
N MET A 123 1.20 3.46 13.46
CA MET A 123 0.21 3.05 14.46
C MET A 123 -1.15 3.70 14.24
N VAL A 124 -1.20 5.00 13.94
CA VAL A 124 -2.45 5.73 13.68
C VAL A 124 -3.17 5.17 12.44
N ILE A 125 -2.46 5.00 11.32
CA ILE A 125 -3.06 4.51 10.07
C ILE A 125 -3.39 3.00 10.16
N GLY A 126 -2.58 2.22 10.87
CA GLY A 126 -2.77 0.79 11.04
C GLY A 126 -3.95 0.46 11.96
N VAL A 127 -4.06 1.16 13.09
CA VAL A 127 -5.20 1.00 14.02
C VAL A 127 -6.49 1.49 13.37
N SER A 128 -6.48 2.64 12.68
CA SER A 128 -7.69 3.13 12.00
C SER A 128 -8.17 2.17 10.91
N THR A 129 -7.26 1.61 10.12
CA THR A 129 -7.57 0.57 9.13
C THR A 129 -8.10 -0.70 9.79
N THR A 130 -7.50 -1.12 10.91
CA THR A 130 -7.96 -2.29 11.68
C THR A 130 -9.41 -2.11 12.15
N VAL A 131 -9.74 -0.94 12.70
CA VAL A 131 -11.11 -0.62 13.13
C VAL A 131 -12.07 -0.57 11.95
N GLU A 132 -11.71 0.09 10.85
CA GLU A 132 -12.52 0.13 9.63
C GLU A 132 -12.83 -1.29 9.16
N TYR A 133 -11.80 -2.10 8.93
CA TYR A 133 -11.94 -3.44 8.34
C TYR A 133 -12.63 -4.43 9.27
N PHE A 134 -12.45 -4.29 10.58
CA PHE A 134 -13.23 -5.03 11.56
C PHE A 134 -14.73 -4.71 11.46
N ILE A 135 -15.10 -3.43 11.43
CA ILE A 135 -16.49 -3.01 11.26
C ILE A 135 -17.05 -3.50 9.93
N LYS A 136 -16.30 -3.36 8.82
CA LYS A 136 -16.69 -3.88 7.51
C LYS A 136 -16.95 -5.38 7.57
N SER A 137 -16.02 -6.14 8.14
CA SER A 137 -16.10 -7.59 8.18
C SER A 137 -17.28 -8.09 9.03
N VAL A 138 -17.54 -7.48 10.18
CA VAL A 138 -18.72 -7.78 11.01
C VAL A 138 -20.01 -7.42 10.26
N TYR A 139 -20.09 -6.22 9.68
CA TYR A 139 -21.26 -5.76 8.96
C TYR A 139 -21.59 -6.65 7.76
N GLU A 140 -20.59 -7.00 6.96
CA GLU A 140 -20.75 -7.85 5.79
C GLU A 140 -21.11 -9.30 6.17
N THR A 141 -20.53 -9.82 7.26
CA THR A 141 -20.85 -11.17 7.74
C THR A 141 -22.29 -11.30 8.23
N VAL A 142 -22.84 -10.24 8.84
CA VAL A 142 -24.18 -10.25 9.44
C VAL A 142 -25.24 -9.71 8.47
N ILE A 143 -25.11 -8.45 8.06
CA ILE A 143 -26.12 -7.75 7.27
C ILE A 143 -25.90 -8.02 5.78
N GLY A 144 -24.65 -7.89 5.31
CA GLY A 144 -24.29 -8.11 3.91
C GLY A 144 -24.71 -9.49 3.41
N ARG A 145 -24.44 -10.54 4.19
CA ARG A 145 -24.81 -11.93 3.85
C ARG A 145 -26.32 -12.16 3.75
N ILE A 146 -27.14 -11.42 4.48
CA ILE A 146 -28.60 -11.54 4.41
C ILE A 146 -29.14 -10.87 3.13
N THR A 147 -28.53 -9.75 2.72
CA THR A 147 -28.98 -8.97 1.56
C THR A 147 -28.36 -9.45 0.24
N ASP A 148 -27.15 -10.00 0.26
CA ASP A 148 -26.46 -10.59 -0.88
C ASP A 148 -26.87 -12.05 -1.09
N LYS A 149 -28.04 -12.24 -1.70
CA LYS A 149 -28.56 -13.58 -2.04
C LYS A 149 -27.94 -14.18 -3.30
N SER A 150 -27.09 -13.43 -4.00
CA SER A 150 -26.51 -13.77 -5.30
C SER A 150 -25.16 -14.48 -5.19
N THR A 151 -24.91 -15.13 -4.04
CA THR A 151 -23.68 -15.87 -3.75
C THR A 151 -22.42 -15.05 -4.06
N GLY A 152 -22.43 -13.76 -3.75
CA GLY A 152 -21.27 -12.88 -3.91
C GLY A 152 -21.08 -12.27 -5.29
N SER A 153 -22.02 -12.40 -6.25
CA SER A 153 -21.91 -11.77 -7.57
C SER A 153 -22.50 -10.34 -7.62
N VAL A 154 -21.90 -9.47 -8.44
CA VAL A 154 -22.32 -8.05 -8.57
C VAL A 154 -23.65 -7.94 -9.31
N ILE A 155 -24.73 -7.67 -8.57
CA ILE A 155 -26.09 -7.64 -9.14
C ILE A 155 -26.74 -6.26 -9.17
N THR A 156 -26.42 -5.36 -8.23
CA THR A 156 -27.08 -4.03 -8.14
C THR A 156 -26.27 -2.90 -8.76
N ALA A 157 -26.93 -1.78 -9.05
CA ALA A 157 -26.24 -0.56 -9.48
C ALA A 157 -25.36 0.01 -8.35
N GLU A 158 -25.76 -0.20 -7.10
CA GLU A 158 -25.03 0.17 -5.89
C GLU A 158 -23.74 -0.66 -5.72
N ASP A 159 -23.78 -1.99 -5.98
CA ASP A 159 -22.58 -2.83 -5.96
C ASP A 159 -21.59 -2.39 -7.07
N ARG A 160 -22.09 -2.13 -8.30
CA ARG A 160 -21.27 -1.56 -9.38
C ARG A 160 -20.72 -0.18 -9.04
N PHE A 161 -21.51 0.66 -8.35
CA PHE A 161 -21.03 1.94 -7.87
C PHE A 161 -19.89 1.75 -6.87
N ASN A 162 -19.99 0.80 -5.94
CA ASN A 162 -18.93 0.51 -4.97
C ASN A 162 -17.61 0.15 -5.65
N ALA A 163 -17.65 -0.74 -6.65
CA ALA A 163 -16.47 -1.09 -7.45
C ALA A 163 -15.84 0.12 -8.13
N ASN A 164 -16.67 0.94 -8.79
CA ASN A 164 -16.22 2.14 -9.48
C ASN A 164 -15.70 3.22 -8.52
N TYR A 165 -16.31 3.35 -7.34
CA TYR A 165 -15.86 4.23 -6.27
C TYR A 165 -14.47 3.81 -5.78
N MET A 166 -14.28 2.52 -5.46
CA MET A 166 -12.99 2.01 -5.03
C MET A 166 -11.90 2.22 -6.09
N ARG A 167 -12.21 2.01 -7.39
CA ARG A 167 -11.25 2.32 -8.46
C ARG A 167 -10.87 3.80 -8.49
N ARG A 168 -11.86 4.70 -8.43
CA ARG A 168 -11.58 6.16 -8.41
C ARG A 168 -10.76 6.56 -7.19
N TYR A 169 -11.06 5.96 -6.05
CA TYR A 169 -10.32 6.20 -4.81
C TYR A 169 -8.87 5.73 -4.92
N VAL A 170 -8.64 4.51 -5.42
CA VAL A 170 -7.29 3.96 -5.66
C VAL A 170 -6.48 4.85 -6.59
N ASN A 171 -7.02 5.17 -7.76
CA ASN A 171 -6.34 6.04 -8.74
C ASN A 171 -5.97 7.42 -8.18
N PHE A 172 -6.65 7.87 -7.11
CA PHE A 172 -6.34 9.14 -6.45
C PHE A 172 -5.29 8.98 -5.34
N ILE A 173 -5.32 7.88 -4.59
CA ILE A 173 -4.37 7.67 -3.48
C ILE A 173 -3.01 7.13 -3.95
N GLU A 174 -2.89 6.76 -5.23
CA GLU A 174 -1.62 6.41 -5.87
C GLU A 174 -0.66 7.60 -6.02
N ASP A 175 -1.18 8.84 -6.04
CA ASP A 175 -0.40 10.06 -6.22
C ASP A 175 -0.70 11.18 -5.20
N THR A 176 -1.86 11.12 -4.53
CA THR A 176 -2.38 12.20 -3.70
C THR A 176 -2.81 11.70 -2.31
N PRO A 177 -2.56 12.45 -1.23
CA PRO A 177 -3.02 12.05 0.10
C PRO A 177 -4.54 11.86 0.19
N TRP A 178 -4.98 10.74 0.75
CA TRP A 178 -6.40 10.31 0.78
C TRP A 178 -7.39 11.33 1.37
N TYR A 179 -6.94 12.16 2.32
CA TYR A 179 -7.78 13.18 2.97
C TYR A 179 -8.18 14.32 2.03
N GLU A 180 -7.59 14.38 0.84
CA GLU A 180 -7.97 15.31 -0.21
C GLU A 180 -9.08 14.77 -1.14
N TYR A 181 -9.41 13.47 -1.02
CA TYR A 181 -10.42 12.84 -1.88
C TYR A 181 -11.81 13.43 -1.68
N SER A 182 -12.53 13.65 -2.79
CA SER A 182 -13.86 14.26 -2.77
C SER A 182 -14.98 13.25 -2.49
N PHE A 183 -15.07 12.76 -1.24
CA PHE A 183 -16.12 11.82 -0.80
C PHE A 183 -17.54 12.35 -1.03
N SER A 184 -17.76 13.66 -0.92
CA SER A 184 -19.06 14.30 -1.15
C SER A 184 -19.52 14.19 -2.61
N THR A 185 -18.59 14.17 -3.57
CA THR A 185 -18.91 13.98 -4.98
C THR A 185 -19.42 12.58 -5.23
N ASP A 186 -18.80 11.56 -4.64
CA ASP A 186 -19.28 10.19 -4.73
C ASP A 186 -20.58 9.95 -3.97
N LEU A 187 -20.79 10.63 -2.85
CA LEU A 187 -22.07 10.59 -2.15
C LEU A 187 -23.19 11.11 -3.06
N LYS A 188 -22.99 12.24 -3.75
CA LYS A 188 -23.96 12.75 -4.74
C LYS A 188 -24.19 11.76 -5.89
N ARG A 189 -23.16 11.05 -6.35
CA ARG A 189 -23.29 10.02 -7.40
C ARG A 189 -24.11 8.81 -6.92
N LEU A 190 -23.86 8.33 -5.69
CA LEU A 190 -24.61 7.22 -5.09
C LEU A 190 -26.11 7.53 -5.04
N TRP A 191 -26.49 8.73 -4.61
CA TRP A 191 -27.89 9.12 -4.47
C TRP A 191 -28.60 9.41 -5.80
N LYS A 192 -27.86 9.51 -6.92
CA LYS A 192 -28.43 9.58 -8.27
C LYS A 192 -28.80 8.21 -8.86
N LEU A 193 -28.43 7.10 -8.21
CA LEU A 193 -28.74 5.76 -8.70
C LEU A 193 -30.25 5.44 -8.58
N PRO A 194 -30.84 4.75 -9.57
CA PRO A 194 -32.27 4.46 -9.59
C PRO A 194 -32.64 3.34 -8.60
N LEU A 195 -33.15 3.73 -7.42
CA LEU A 195 -33.44 2.82 -6.30
C LEU A 195 -34.53 1.79 -6.61
N PHE A 196 -35.64 2.22 -7.21
CA PHE A 196 -36.84 1.40 -7.42
C PHE A 196 -36.87 0.68 -8.78
N SER A 197 -35.79 0.73 -9.54
CA SER A 197 -35.67 0.00 -10.81
C SER A 197 -35.20 -1.45 -10.57
N GLY A 198 -35.61 -2.43 -11.38
CA GLY A 198 -35.08 -3.80 -11.32
C GLY A 198 -35.34 -4.57 -9.99
N SER A 199 -34.64 -5.68 -9.81
CA SER A 199 -34.76 -6.57 -8.64
C SER A 199 -33.83 -6.18 -7.47
N SER A 200 -33.93 -6.89 -6.35
CA SER A 200 -33.03 -6.80 -5.19
C SER A 200 -33.10 -5.49 -4.38
N LEU A 201 -34.31 -4.93 -4.21
CA LEU A 201 -34.56 -3.69 -3.46
C LEU A 201 -33.90 -3.66 -2.07
N PHE A 202 -33.96 -4.78 -1.31
CA PHE A 202 -33.32 -4.87 0.00
C PHE A 202 -31.80 -4.66 -0.05
N ARG A 203 -31.12 -5.27 -1.03
CA ARG A 203 -29.68 -5.06 -1.25
C ARG A 203 -29.38 -3.62 -1.62
N LYS A 204 -30.21 -2.99 -2.46
CA LYS A 204 -30.02 -1.59 -2.86
C LYS A 204 -30.13 -0.63 -1.68
N LEU A 205 -31.18 -0.76 -0.89
CA LEU A 205 -31.40 0.05 0.31
C LEU A 205 -30.25 -0.11 1.30
N GLU A 206 -29.86 -1.36 1.54
CA GLU A 206 -28.78 -1.70 2.45
C GLU A 206 -27.43 -1.14 1.98
N ARG A 207 -27.04 -1.37 0.71
CA ARG A 207 -25.82 -0.81 0.13
C ARG A 207 -25.81 0.71 0.14
N ARG A 208 -26.94 1.35 -0.15
CA ARG A 208 -27.05 2.80 -0.13
C ARG A 208 -26.86 3.35 1.28
N TYR A 209 -27.42 2.71 2.29
CA TYR A 209 -27.18 3.06 3.69
C TYR A 209 -25.69 2.89 4.04
N TYR A 210 -25.12 1.71 3.79
CA TYR A 210 -23.73 1.39 4.13
C TYR A 210 -22.74 2.36 3.48
N LEU A 211 -22.84 2.55 2.16
CA LEU A 211 -21.95 3.43 1.39
C LEU A 211 -22.15 4.90 1.75
N THR A 212 -23.37 5.32 2.09
CA THR A 212 -23.61 6.68 2.62
C THR A 212 -22.86 6.89 3.92
N THR A 213 -22.95 5.95 4.86
CA THR A 213 -22.24 6.03 6.14
C THR A 213 -20.73 6.05 5.92
N GLU A 214 -20.19 5.18 5.06
CA GLU A 214 -18.75 5.17 4.76
C GLU A 214 -18.27 6.51 4.19
N LEU A 215 -18.94 7.03 3.15
CA LEU A 215 -18.55 8.27 2.50
C LEU A 215 -18.67 9.48 3.43
N LEU A 216 -19.67 9.52 4.30
CA LEU A 216 -19.82 10.58 5.30
C LEU A 216 -18.74 10.53 6.37
N VAL A 217 -18.45 9.34 6.92
CA VAL A 217 -17.42 9.16 7.94
C VAL A 217 -16.04 9.49 7.37
N LYS A 218 -15.69 8.95 6.19
CA LYS A 218 -14.42 9.25 5.53
C LYS A 218 -14.30 10.72 5.13
N GLY A 219 -15.39 11.33 4.65
CA GLY A 219 -15.43 12.75 4.34
C GLY A 219 -15.19 13.63 5.58
N GLY A 220 -15.86 13.33 6.69
CA GLY A 220 -15.67 14.05 7.95
C GLY A 220 -14.27 13.86 8.54
N TYR A 221 -13.77 12.63 8.54
CA TYR A 221 -12.44 12.31 9.05
C TYR A 221 -11.33 12.93 8.18
N GLY A 222 -11.43 12.82 6.86
CA GLY A 222 -10.51 13.46 5.92
C GLY A 222 -10.49 14.98 6.08
N TRP A 223 -11.64 15.61 6.29
CA TRP A 223 -11.70 17.04 6.60
C TRP A 223 -10.94 17.39 7.89
N LEU A 224 -11.14 16.63 8.97
CA LEU A 224 -10.42 16.84 10.24
C LEU A 224 -8.90 16.70 10.08
N ILE A 225 -8.45 15.65 9.38
CA ILE A 225 -7.03 15.43 9.10
C ILE A 225 -6.47 16.56 8.24
N LYS A 226 -7.16 16.96 7.17
CA LYS A 226 -6.72 18.06 6.31
C LYS A 226 -6.48 19.36 7.09
N GLN A 227 -7.34 19.65 8.08
CA GLN A 227 -7.18 20.82 8.95
C GLN A 227 -5.99 20.65 9.92
N ALA A 228 -5.83 19.46 10.51
CA ALA A 228 -4.72 19.17 11.41
C ALA A 228 -3.36 19.22 10.71
N THR A 229 -3.23 18.62 9.52
CA THR A 229 -1.97 18.54 8.77
C THR A 229 -1.51 19.91 8.29
N LYS A 230 -2.42 20.76 7.79
CA LYS A 230 -2.10 22.15 7.40
C LYS A 230 -1.52 22.99 8.54
N SER A 231 -1.78 22.61 9.78
CA SER A 231 -1.29 23.32 10.97
C SER A 231 -0.02 22.74 11.58
N ALA A 232 0.40 21.52 11.18
CA ALA A 232 1.40 20.74 11.93
C ALA A 232 2.55 20.16 11.09
N TYR A 233 2.40 20.03 9.77
CA TYR A 233 3.41 19.39 8.91
C TYR A 233 3.68 20.20 7.63
N ASP A 234 4.93 20.12 7.14
CA ASP A 234 5.30 20.65 5.83
C ASP A 234 4.60 19.85 4.71
N ALA A 235 4.43 20.49 3.55
CA ALA A 235 3.84 19.85 2.38
C ALA A 235 4.65 18.61 1.97
N ALA A 236 3.96 17.52 1.62
CA ALA A 236 4.59 16.33 1.10
C ALA A 236 5.47 16.67 -0.11
N LEU A 237 6.74 16.25 -0.10
CA LEU A 237 7.60 16.36 -1.27
C LEU A 237 7.07 15.40 -2.32
N LEU A 238 6.61 15.90 -3.45
CA LEU A 238 6.07 15.09 -4.56
C LEU A 238 7.15 14.60 -5.53
N ASN A 239 8.42 14.88 -5.25
CA ASN A 239 9.55 14.36 -6.02
C ASN A 239 10.59 13.70 -5.12
N THR A 240 11.35 12.77 -5.69
CA THR A 240 12.50 12.12 -5.07
C THR A 240 13.73 12.37 -5.92
N ALA A 241 14.75 12.94 -5.27
CA ALA A 241 16.04 13.19 -5.88
C ALA A 241 16.81 11.87 -6.03
N VAL A 242 17.22 11.56 -7.25
CA VAL A 242 17.97 10.35 -7.61
C VAL A 242 19.27 10.76 -8.28
N VAL A 243 20.38 10.14 -7.88
CA VAL A 243 21.67 10.28 -8.55
C VAL A 243 21.93 9.02 -9.38
N VAL A 244 22.21 9.19 -10.66
CA VAL A 244 22.61 8.12 -11.59
C VAL A 244 24.00 8.38 -12.17
N ASP A 245 24.63 7.35 -12.70
CA ASP A 245 25.96 7.42 -13.34
C ASP A 245 25.97 8.20 -14.65
N HIS A 246 24.86 8.21 -15.39
CA HIS A 246 24.68 9.01 -16.60
C HIS A 246 23.19 9.20 -16.91
N PHE A 247 22.84 10.22 -17.69
CA PHE A 247 21.48 10.39 -18.21
C PHE A 247 21.37 9.73 -19.60
N PRO A 248 20.51 8.73 -19.81
CA PRO A 248 20.37 8.10 -21.12
C PRO A 248 19.90 9.12 -22.17
N ARG A 249 20.54 9.15 -23.34
CA ARG A 249 20.21 10.12 -24.40
C ARG A 249 18.74 10.05 -24.83
N ASP A 250 18.16 8.86 -24.81
CA ASP A 250 16.76 8.62 -25.16
C ASP A 250 15.79 8.98 -24.03
N ALA A 251 16.26 9.13 -22.79
CA ALA A 251 15.46 9.62 -21.67
C ALA A 251 15.02 11.08 -21.89
N ALA A 252 15.84 11.89 -22.58
CA ALA A 252 15.50 13.28 -22.93
C ALA A 252 14.29 13.41 -23.86
N ARG A 253 13.90 12.33 -24.55
CA ARG A 253 12.71 12.30 -25.43
C ARG A 253 11.43 11.93 -24.66
N ASN A 254 11.55 11.44 -23.43
CA ASN A 254 10.42 11.03 -22.62
C ASN A 254 9.93 12.20 -21.76
N ASN A 255 8.74 12.72 -22.10
CA ASN A 255 8.04 13.71 -21.30
C ASN A 255 7.61 13.07 -19.96
N GLY A 256 8.36 13.31 -18.88
CA GLY A 256 8.01 12.80 -17.55
C GLY A 256 9.14 12.77 -16.53
N PHE A 257 10.40 12.80 -16.96
CA PHE A 257 11.50 13.06 -16.03
C PHE A 257 11.42 14.52 -15.54
N GLY A 258 11.59 14.72 -14.24
CA GLY A 258 11.60 16.05 -13.64
C GLY A 258 12.90 16.80 -13.95
N LYS A 259 13.32 17.68 -13.03
CA LYS A 259 14.53 18.48 -13.24
C LYS A 259 15.76 17.58 -13.32
N VAL A 260 16.56 17.77 -14.37
CA VAL A 260 17.83 17.08 -14.59
C VAL A 260 18.98 18.06 -14.41
N ARG A 261 19.95 17.70 -13.59
CA ARG A 261 21.15 18.50 -13.34
C ARG A 261 22.40 17.62 -13.49
N LEU A 262 23.29 18.03 -14.39
CA LEU A 262 24.61 17.44 -14.52
C LEU A 262 25.48 17.78 -13.30
N LEU A 263 26.23 16.80 -12.83
CA LEU A 263 27.16 16.87 -11.72
C LEU A 263 28.58 16.52 -12.21
N PRO A 264 29.62 16.70 -11.37
CA PRO A 264 30.97 16.20 -11.66
C PRO A 264 30.97 14.68 -11.95
N ASP A 265 32.01 14.21 -12.63
CA ASP A 265 32.24 12.78 -12.94
C ASP A 265 31.13 12.11 -13.76
N SER A 266 30.45 12.89 -14.61
CA SER A 266 29.31 12.44 -15.45
C SER A 266 28.05 12.06 -14.68
N LEU A 267 28.06 12.18 -13.35
CA LEU A 267 26.88 11.91 -12.53
C LEU A 267 25.74 12.87 -12.88
N VAL A 268 24.52 12.41 -12.67
CA VAL A 268 23.32 13.21 -12.95
C VAL A 268 22.36 13.11 -11.79
N LEU A 269 21.92 14.27 -11.30
CA LEU A 269 20.82 14.41 -10.35
C LEU A 269 19.51 14.58 -11.11
N ILE A 270 18.53 13.74 -10.82
CA ILE A 270 17.22 13.73 -11.46
C ILE A 270 16.15 13.79 -10.37
N ASP A 271 15.21 14.72 -10.49
CA ASP A 271 13.98 14.70 -9.70
C ASP A 271 12.97 13.75 -10.37
N LEU A 272 12.67 12.63 -9.73
CA LEU A 272 11.63 11.71 -10.18
C LEU A 272 10.31 11.99 -9.45
N PRO A 273 9.14 11.86 -10.10
CA PRO A 273 7.85 11.88 -9.41
C PRO A 273 7.82 10.80 -8.32
N ARG A 274 7.22 11.12 -7.17
CA ARG A 274 7.05 10.18 -6.05
C ARG A 274 5.90 9.21 -6.25
N TYR A 275 5.76 8.34 -5.27
CA TYR A 275 4.67 7.40 -5.12
C TYR A 275 4.66 6.34 -6.23
N ALA A 276 3.51 6.00 -6.80
CA ALA A 276 3.42 4.93 -7.80
C ALA A 276 4.34 5.20 -9.01
N ASP A 277 4.44 6.47 -9.41
CA ASP A 277 5.25 6.89 -10.57
C ASP A 277 6.75 6.67 -10.37
N PHE A 278 7.26 6.73 -9.14
CA PHE A 278 8.69 6.51 -8.88
C PHE A 278 9.13 5.15 -9.43
N SER A 279 8.33 4.11 -9.18
CA SER A 279 8.60 2.74 -9.65
C SER A 279 8.66 2.66 -11.17
N VAL A 280 7.76 3.39 -11.85
CA VAL A 280 7.70 3.46 -13.31
C VAL A 280 8.94 4.14 -13.89
N PHE A 281 9.32 5.30 -13.34
CA PHE A 281 10.47 6.05 -13.85
C PHE A 281 11.81 5.40 -13.49
N ALA A 282 11.93 4.78 -12.32
CA ALA A 282 13.11 4.00 -11.95
C ALA A 282 13.27 2.78 -12.87
N GLY A 283 12.19 2.06 -13.18
CA GLY A 283 12.19 0.98 -14.17
C GLY A 283 12.66 1.45 -15.54
N LYS A 284 12.13 2.58 -16.03
CA LYS A 284 12.55 3.18 -17.32
C LYS A 284 14.03 3.57 -17.33
N LEU A 285 14.57 4.17 -16.26
CA LEU A 285 16.00 4.51 -16.17
C LEU A 285 16.86 3.25 -16.26
N ALA A 286 16.48 2.19 -15.54
CA ALA A 286 17.20 0.91 -15.56
C ALA A 286 17.18 0.25 -16.96
N GLU A 287 16.04 0.27 -17.64
CA GLU A 287 15.88 -0.24 -19.01
C GLU A 287 16.72 0.55 -20.02
N LEU A 288 16.84 1.87 -19.82
CA LEU A 288 17.68 2.75 -20.63
C LEU A 288 19.18 2.68 -20.27
N GLY A 289 19.56 1.79 -19.36
CA GLY A 289 20.95 1.48 -19.04
C GLY A 289 21.59 2.31 -17.92
N ALA A 290 20.85 3.21 -17.28
CA ALA A 290 21.38 3.99 -16.15
C ALA A 290 21.47 3.13 -14.88
N ASP A 291 22.51 3.36 -14.08
CA ASP A 291 22.72 2.70 -12.79
C ASP A 291 22.59 3.72 -11.63
N PHE A 292 21.81 3.34 -10.62
CA PHE A 292 21.53 4.17 -9.45
C PHE A 292 22.75 4.27 -8.54
N LYS A 293 23.08 5.50 -8.12
CA LYS A 293 24.12 5.80 -7.14
C LYS A 293 23.54 6.24 -5.81
N GLU A 294 22.51 7.08 -5.83
CA GLU A 294 21.77 7.50 -4.63
C GLU A 294 20.28 7.59 -4.93
N VAL A 295 19.44 7.23 -3.96
CA VAL A 295 18.00 7.50 -3.97
C VAL A 295 17.67 8.20 -2.67
N ALA A 296 17.14 9.44 -2.73
CA ALA A 296 16.90 10.30 -1.57
C ALA A 296 18.14 10.44 -0.66
N GLY A 297 19.35 10.49 -1.25
CA GLY A 297 20.63 10.55 -0.55
C GLY A 297 21.17 9.23 -0.01
N ASN A 298 20.44 8.12 -0.17
CA ASN A 298 20.83 6.82 0.37
C ASN A 298 21.56 5.94 -0.64
N ARG A 299 22.57 5.20 -0.14
CA ARG A 299 23.29 4.12 -0.85
C ARG A 299 23.01 2.74 -0.24
N SER A 300 22.13 2.71 0.76
CA SER A 300 21.80 1.56 1.58
C SER A 300 20.90 0.56 0.82
N ALA A 301 20.34 -0.39 1.55
CA ALA A 301 19.23 -1.19 1.05
C ALA A 301 18.06 -0.27 0.66
N ILE A 302 17.39 -0.62 -0.43
CA ILE A 302 16.10 -0.11 -0.87
C ILE A 302 15.16 -1.32 -1.03
N MET A 303 13.95 -1.21 -0.48
CA MET A 303 12.96 -2.27 -0.54
C MET A 303 12.12 -2.14 -1.82
N LEU A 304 11.63 -3.27 -2.32
CA LEU A 304 10.64 -3.37 -3.37
C LEU A 304 9.61 -4.43 -3.01
N THR A 305 8.38 -4.29 -3.51
CA THR A 305 7.48 -5.41 -3.68
C THR A 305 7.33 -5.76 -5.16
N VAL A 306 7.26 -7.06 -5.43
CA VAL A 306 6.99 -7.60 -6.76
C VAL A 306 5.83 -8.58 -6.70
N LEU A 307 5.13 -8.75 -7.82
CA LEU A 307 4.03 -9.69 -7.95
C LEU A 307 4.49 -10.86 -8.82
N SER A 308 4.49 -12.04 -8.22
CA SER A 308 4.97 -13.27 -8.82
C SER A 308 3.91 -14.36 -8.76
N SER A 309 3.83 -15.18 -9.80
CA SER A 309 3.06 -16.44 -9.78
C SER A 309 3.89 -17.63 -9.33
N GLU A 310 5.20 -17.44 -9.17
CA GLU A 310 6.16 -18.48 -8.79
C GLU A 310 6.88 -18.13 -7.49
N PRO A 311 7.28 -19.13 -6.68
CA PRO A 311 8.10 -18.90 -5.51
C PRO A 311 9.42 -18.20 -5.88
N MET A 312 9.74 -17.13 -5.16
CA MET A 312 11.02 -16.43 -5.29
C MET A 312 11.94 -16.78 -4.14
N LYS A 313 13.22 -17.00 -4.45
CA LYS A 313 14.31 -17.14 -3.47
C LYS A 313 15.24 -15.95 -3.58
N SER A 314 15.98 -15.66 -2.51
CA SER A 314 17.05 -14.67 -2.52
C SER A 314 18.07 -15.01 -3.61
N GLY A 315 18.53 -13.97 -4.31
CA GLY A 315 19.54 -14.05 -5.36
C GLY A 315 20.87 -13.47 -4.87
N ALA A 316 21.79 -13.24 -5.82
CA ALA A 316 23.07 -12.59 -5.50
C ALA A 316 22.93 -11.09 -5.20
N ASP A 317 21.95 -10.42 -5.83
CA ASP A 317 21.77 -8.96 -5.76
C ASP A 317 20.54 -8.53 -4.93
N TYR A 318 19.78 -9.47 -4.40
CA TYR A 318 18.56 -9.19 -3.64
C TYR A 318 18.24 -10.28 -2.60
N ASN A 319 17.72 -9.88 -1.46
CA ASN A 319 17.23 -10.78 -0.41
C ASN A 319 15.70 -10.73 -0.33
N VAL A 320 15.05 -11.89 -0.34
CA VAL A 320 13.60 -11.98 -0.08
C VAL A 320 13.36 -11.81 1.42
N LEU A 321 12.40 -10.97 1.79
CA LEU A 321 12.04 -10.68 3.18
C LEU A 321 10.82 -11.49 3.62
N PHE A 322 9.76 -11.42 2.82
CA PHE A 322 8.53 -12.16 3.06
C PHE A 322 7.70 -12.31 1.77
N ASN A 323 6.73 -13.22 1.83
CA ASN A 323 5.73 -13.44 0.81
C ASN A 323 4.33 -13.29 1.41
N GLN A 324 3.42 -12.67 0.67
CA GLN A 324 2.00 -12.54 1.00
C GLN A 324 1.16 -12.97 -0.20
N PRO A 325 0.18 -13.87 -0.06
CA PRO A 325 -0.73 -14.18 -1.14
C PRO A 325 -1.62 -12.96 -1.44
N ILE A 326 -1.87 -12.70 -2.72
CA ILE A 326 -2.96 -11.82 -3.14
C ILE A 326 -4.24 -12.63 -3.00
N VAL A 327 -4.90 -12.51 -1.86
CA VAL A 327 -6.00 -13.41 -1.46
C VAL A 327 -7.21 -13.33 -2.40
N THR A 328 -7.30 -12.26 -3.18
CA THR A 328 -8.30 -12.05 -4.23
C THR A 328 -7.90 -12.62 -5.60
N GLN A 329 -6.64 -13.02 -5.79
CA GLN A 329 -6.07 -13.53 -7.05
C GLN A 329 -5.27 -14.83 -6.79
N PRO A 330 -5.93 -16.00 -6.77
CA PRO A 330 -5.28 -17.27 -6.49
C PRO A 330 -4.04 -17.52 -7.37
N GLY A 331 -2.95 -17.96 -6.75
CA GLY A 331 -1.68 -18.21 -7.43
C GLY A 331 -0.77 -16.99 -7.59
N VAL A 332 -1.25 -15.78 -7.29
CA VAL A 332 -0.42 -14.57 -7.26
C VAL A 332 0.00 -14.24 -5.83
N GLN A 333 1.26 -13.87 -5.66
CA GLN A 333 1.83 -13.46 -4.38
C GLN A 333 2.65 -12.17 -4.52
N ARG A 334 2.54 -11.32 -3.51
CA ARG A 334 3.42 -10.18 -3.24
C ARG A 334 4.67 -10.69 -2.54
N VAL A 335 5.81 -10.45 -3.16
CA VAL A 335 7.12 -10.80 -2.62
C VAL A 335 7.84 -9.50 -2.29
N ALA A 336 8.17 -9.30 -1.02
CA ALA A 336 9.02 -8.21 -0.58
C ALA A 336 10.48 -8.60 -0.72
N ILE A 337 11.27 -7.77 -1.41
CA ILE A 337 12.71 -7.94 -1.58
C ILE A 337 13.45 -6.68 -1.13
N ALA A 338 14.66 -6.86 -0.61
CA ALA A 338 15.61 -5.77 -0.37
C ALA A 338 16.78 -5.90 -1.35
N VAL A 339 17.22 -4.76 -1.90
CA VAL A 339 18.37 -4.68 -2.80
C VAL A 339 19.26 -3.54 -2.36
N LYS A 340 20.57 -3.63 -2.59
CA LYS A 340 21.42 -2.44 -2.45
C LYS A 340 21.10 -1.46 -3.58
N VAL A 341 21.06 -0.15 -3.29
CA VAL A 341 20.78 0.89 -4.32
C VAL A 341 21.67 0.71 -5.56
N SER A 342 22.95 0.36 -5.39
CA SER A 342 23.89 0.13 -6.50
C SER A 342 23.51 -1.06 -7.41
N SER A 343 22.75 -2.03 -6.90
CA SER A 343 22.29 -3.20 -7.67
C SER A 343 20.84 -3.04 -8.18
N LEU A 344 20.16 -1.96 -7.81
CA LEU A 344 18.74 -1.74 -8.14
C LEU A 344 18.47 -1.86 -9.65
N ALA A 345 19.25 -1.20 -10.49
CA ALA A 345 19.05 -1.23 -11.93
C ALA A 345 19.22 -2.65 -12.51
N THR A 346 20.21 -3.41 -12.02
CA THR A 346 20.44 -4.80 -12.41
C THR A 346 19.26 -5.69 -12.04
N VAL A 347 18.74 -5.56 -10.82
CA VAL A 347 17.58 -6.33 -10.36
C VAL A 347 16.33 -5.95 -11.15
N LEU A 348 16.09 -4.66 -11.42
CA LEU A 348 14.94 -4.22 -12.23
C LEU A 348 14.99 -4.80 -13.66
N ARG A 349 16.16 -4.80 -14.30
CA ARG A 349 16.37 -5.45 -15.61
C ARG A 349 16.16 -6.97 -15.53
N GLU A 350 16.60 -7.62 -14.45
CA GLU A 350 16.36 -9.05 -14.25
C GLU A 350 14.87 -9.37 -14.13
N LEU A 351 14.14 -8.64 -13.28
CA LEU A 351 12.70 -8.80 -13.07
C LEU A 351 11.93 -8.58 -14.38
N HIS A 352 12.28 -7.55 -15.14
CA HIS A 352 11.69 -7.29 -16.46
C HIS A 352 11.91 -8.47 -17.41
N ARG A 353 13.15 -8.99 -17.55
CA ARG A 353 13.44 -10.16 -18.40
C ARG A 353 12.67 -11.41 -17.99
N ARG A 354 12.47 -11.61 -16.69
CA ARG A 354 11.69 -12.71 -16.11
C ARG A 354 10.18 -12.48 -16.16
N ARG A 355 9.72 -11.32 -16.65
CA ARG A 355 8.32 -10.90 -16.66
C ARG A 355 7.67 -10.88 -15.26
N ILE A 356 8.47 -10.60 -14.24
CA ILE A 356 7.99 -10.41 -12.87
C ILE A 356 7.64 -8.93 -12.72
N ARG A 357 6.38 -8.64 -12.37
CA ARG A 357 5.89 -7.26 -12.25
C ARG A 357 6.42 -6.63 -10.97
N VAL A 358 7.13 -5.52 -11.07
CA VAL A 358 7.39 -4.64 -9.92
C VAL A 358 6.08 -3.98 -9.53
N GLU A 359 5.65 -4.18 -8.28
CA GLU A 359 4.47 -3.53 -7.72
C GLU A 359 4.83 -2.15 -7.19
N HIS A 360 5.90 -2.06 -6.39
CA HIS A 360 6.33 -0.80 -5.82
C HIS A 360 7.82 -0.81 -5.43
N ILE A 361 8.46 0.35 -5.54
CA ILE A 361 9.81 0.63 -5.05
C ILE A 361 9.69 1.71 -3.97
N TYR A 362 10.12 1.39 -2.75
CA TYR A 362 9.98 2.27 -1.60
C TYR A 362 11.12 3.29 -1.56
N ASP A 363 10.87 4.48 -2.08
CA ASP A 363 11.86 5.52 -2.39
C ASP A 363 12.34 6.35 -1.20
N TYR A 364 12.32 5.74 0.00
CA TYR A 364 12.50 6.35 1.32
C TYR A 364 11.37 7.32 1.67
#